data_AF-A0A7W1YCA2-F1
#
_entry.id   AF-A0A7W1YCA2-F1
#
_cell.length_a   1.000
_cell.length_b   1.000
_cell.length_c   1.000
_cell.angle_alpha   90.00
_cell.angle_beta   90.00
_cell.angle_gamma   90.00
#
_symmetry.space_group_name_H-M   'P 1'
#
loop_
_entity.id
_entity.type
_entity.pdbx_description
1 polymer ?
#
loop_
_entity_poly.entity_id
_entity_poly.type
_entity_poly.pdbx_seq_one_letter_code
_entity_poly.pdbx_strand_id
1 'polypeptide(L)'
;MKLDIQCIDTASVGLFLLRLHKGSNIQLEQTRVNDEVWLPKHVAVKVDARLALLKGLNLSEEVSYSDYKKFRAGTRIVPGAEAVSAPQP
;
A
#
# COMPACT_ATOMS: atom_id res chain seq x y z
N MET A 1 -14.78 -0.09 2.15
CA MET A 1 -14.72 1.19 2.88
C MET A 1 -13.90 2.18 2.07
N LYS A 2 -14.19 3.47 2.18
CA LYS A 2 -13.43 4.53 1.51
C LYS A 2 -12.98 5.53 2.57
N LEU A 3 -11.68 5.76 2.62
CA LEU A 3 -11.02 6.73 3.49
C LEU A 3 -10.49 7.85 2.61
N ASP A 4 -10.86 9.09 2.95
CA ASP A 4 -10.35 10.30 2.30
C ASP A 4 -9.76 11.19 3.40
N ILE A 5 -8.51 11.58 3.21
CA ILE A 5 -7.78 12.48 4.10
C ILE A 5 -7.41 13.68 3.24
N GLN A 6 -7.79 14.88 3.67
CA GLN A 6 -7.51 16.10 2.94
C GLN A 6 -6.92 17.16 3.85
N CYS A 7 -5.82 17.78 3.40
CA CYS A 7 -5.24 18.95 4.03
C CYS A 7 -6.07 20.18 3.66
N ILE A 8 -6.93 20.57 4.59
CA ILE A 8 -7.83 21.72 4.47
C ILE A 8 -7.10 23.06 4.60
N ASP A 9 -5.98 23.08 5.32
CA ASP A 9 -5.15 24.27 5.55
C ASP A 9 -3.66 23.95 5.42
N THR A 10 -2.83 24.99 5.29
CA THR A 10 -1.38 24.85 5.12
C THR A 10 -0.72 24.65 6.47
N ALA A 11 -0.26 23.44 6.75
CA ALA A 11 0.49 23.15 7.97
C ALA A 11 1.96 23.50 7.80
N SER A 12 2.54 24.25 8.74
CA SER A 12 3.98 24.55 8.77
C SER A 12 4.60 24.00 10.05
N VAL A 13 5.69 23.25 9.93
CA VAL A 13 6.44 22.67 11.04
C VAL A 13 7.80 23.34 11.14
N GLY A 14 8.16 23.75 12.37
CA GLY A 14 9.47 24.32 12.70
C GLY A 14 9.82 25.56 11.89
N LEU A 15 9.21 26.72 12.18
CA LEU A 15 9.54 28.02 11.56
C LEU A 15 9.76 27.92 10.03
N PHE A 16 8.85 27.23 9.33
CA PHE A 16 8.86 27.03 7.87
C PHE A 16 9.81 25.97 7.31
N LEU A 17 10.42 25.11 8.11
CA LEU A 17 11.27 24.00 7.63
C LEU A 17 10.51 22.98 6.79
N LEU A 18 9.27 22.68 7.16
CA LEU A 18 8.37 21.85 6.36
C LEU A 18 7.02 22.53 6.27
N ARG A 19 6.59 22.86 5.06
CA ARG A 19 5.32 23.51 4.80
C ARG A 19 4.49 22.63 3.88
N LEU A 20 3.47 21.98 4.42
CA LEU A 20 2.52 21.18 3.66
C LEU A 20 1.40 22.09 3.18
N HIS A 21 1.23 22.19 1.88
CA HIS A 21 0.24 23.08 1.28
C HIS A 21 -1.15 22.46 1.25
N LYS A 22 -2.16 23.34 1.27
CA LYS A 22 -3.56 22.98 1.03
C LYS A 22 -3.70 22.31 -0.33
N GLY A 23 -4.47 21.23 -0.39
CA GLY A 23 -4.66 20.42 -1.61
C GLY A 23 -3.93 19.08 -1.57
N SER A 24 -3.08 18.85 -0.56
CA SER A 24 -2.61 17.49 -0.27
C SER A 24 -3.78 16.60 0.13
N ASN A 25 -3.94 15.47 -0.55
CA ASN A 25 -5.06 14.55 -0.38
C ASN A 25 -4.57 13.11 -0.51
N ILE A 26 -5.07 12.25 0.38
CA ILE A 26 -4.78 10.83 0.39
C ILE A 26 -6.12 10.10 0.37
N GLN A 27 -6.31 9.27 -0.64
CA GLN A 27 -7.50 8.44 -0.81
C GLN A 27 -7.11 6.98 -0.72
N LEU A 28 -7.81 6.24 0.12
CA LEU A 28 -7.65 4.80 0.26
C LEU A 28 -9.03 4.15 0.15
N GLU A 29 -9.22 3.38 -0.91
CA GLU A 29 -10.41 2.56 -1.10
C GLU A 29 -10.06 1.11 -0.83
N GLN A 30 -10.83 0.48 0.04
CA GLN A 30 -10.77 -0.95 0.30
C GLN A 30 -12.06 -1.62 -0.13
N THR A 31 -11.92 -2.75 -0.82
CA THR A 31 -13.05 -3.60 -1.20
C THR A 31 -12.99 -4.91 -0.43
N ARG A 32 -14.16 -5.42 -0.03
CA ARG A 32 -14.26 -6.76 0.54
C ARG A 32 -14.24 -7.75 -0.62
N VAL A 33 -13.31 -8.69 -0.60
CA VAL A 33 -13.20 -9.76 -1.60
C VAL A 33 -13.65 -11.06 -0.95
N ASN A 34 -14.58 -11.74 -1.62
CA ASN A 34 -15.08 -13.07 -1.24
C ASN A 34 -15.64 -13.18 0.19
N ASP A 35 -16.14 -12.08 0.75
CA ASP A 35 -16.65 -11.97 2.13
C ASP A 35 -15.62 -12.26 3.25
N GLU A 36 -14.36 -12.52 2.94
CA GLU A 36 -13.36 -13.02 3.90
C GLU A 36 -12.22 -12.03 4.17
N VAL A 37 -11.88 -11.17 3.21
CA VAL A 37 -10.70 -10.28 3.31
C VAL A 37 -10.97 -8.89 2.74
N TRP A 38 -10.45 -7.87 3.42
CA TRP A 38 -10.41 -6.50 2.91
C TRP A 38 -9.10 -6.30 2.17
N LEU A 39 -9.20 -5.97 0.88
CA LEU A 39 -8.04 -5.71 0.04
C LEU A 39 -8.08 -4.26 -0.45
N PRO A 40 -6.92 -3.58 -0.51
CA PRO A 40 -6.84 -2.24 -1.09
C PRO A 40 -7.24 -2.33 -2.55
N LYS A 41 -8.26 -1.58 -2.96
CA LYS A 41 -8.71 -1.47 -4.35
C LYS A 41 -8.01 -0.32 -5.05
N HIS A 42 -7.86 0.80 -4.35
CA HIS A 42 -7.33 2.01 -4.94
C HIS A 42 -6.65 2.85 -3.87
N VAL A 43 -5.48 3.38 -4.20
CA VAL A 43 -4.70 4.27 -3.34
C VAL A 43 -4.28 5.47 -4.19
N ALA A 44 -4.69 6.67 -3.81
CA ALA A 44 -4.22 7.90 -4.44
C ALA A 44 -3.56 8.78 -3.38
N VAL A 45 -2.39 9.30 -3.69
CA VAL A 45 -1.60 10.17 -2.84
C VAL A 45 -1.22 11.40 -3.64
N LYS A 46 -1.71 12.56 -3.22
CA LYS A 46 -1.32 13.87 -3.73
C LYS A 46 -0.76 14.66 -2.58
N VAL A 47 0.48 15.08 -2.70
CA VAL A 47 1.17 15.86 -1.67
C VAL A 47 1.88 17.01 -2.35
N ASP A 48 1.56 18.22 -1.91
CA ASP A 48 2.33 19.42 -2.23
C ASP A 48 2.92 19.98 -0.94
N ALA A 49 4.25 20.02 -0.89
CA ALA A 49 4.99 20.48 0.27
C ALA A 49 6.18 21.33 -0.14
N ARG A 50 6.70 22.12 0.79
CA ARG A 50 7.93 22.89 0.63
C ARG A 50 8.86 22.59 1.79
N LEU A 51 10.09 22.25 1.44
CA LEU A 51 11.22 22.13 2.36
C LEU A 51 11.92 23.48 2.45
N ALA A 52 11.90 24.03 3.68
CA ALA A 52 12.33 25.39 3.99
C ALA A 52 11.68 26.39 3.02
N LEU A 53 12.46 27.37 2.56
CA LEU A 53 12.05 28.33 1.54
C LEU A 53 12.56 27.98 0.14
N LEU A 54 13.27 26.87 -0.04
CA LEU A 54 14.10 26.64 -1.22
C LEU A 54 13.59 25.52 -2.13
N LYS A 55 13.06 24.43 -1.58
CA LYS A 55 12.70 23.23 -2.34
C LYS A 55 11.20 22.97 -2.28
N GLY A 56 10.52 23.04 -3.43
CA GLY A 56 9.17 22.50 -3.58
C GLY A 56 9.20 21.00 -3.80
N LEU A 57 8.24 20.29 -3.22
CA LEU A 57 7.97 18.86 -3.37
C LEU A 57 6.55 18.73 -3.88
N ASN A 58 6.41 18.20 -5.09
CA ASN A 58 5.11 17.94 -5.70
C ASN A 58 5.10 16.45 -6.02
N LEU A 59 4.29 15.70 -5.28
CA LEU A 59 4.12 14.27 -5.46
C LEU A 59 2.66 13.98 -5.80
N SER A 60 2.44 13.22 -6.86
CA SER A 60 1.12 12.73 -7.23
C SER A 60 1.28 11.32 -7.73
N GLU A 61 0.74 10.37 -6.98
CA GLU A 61 0.80 8.95 -7.30
C GLU A 61 -0.60 8.35 -7.12
N GLU A 62 -0.98 7.49 -8.05
CA GLU A 62 -2.26 6.80 -8.02
C GLU A 62 -2.03 5.34 -8.42
N VAL A 63 -2.45 4.43 -7.56
CA VAL A 63 -2.27 3.00 -7.73
C VAL A 63 -3.61 2.31 -7.58
N SER A 64 -4.04 1.66 -8.66
CA SER A 64 -5.27 0.87 -8.68
C SER A 64 -4.94 -0.62 -8.72
N TYR A 65 -5.48 -1.37 -7.76
CA TYR A 65 -5.29 -2.80 -7.61
C TYR A 65 -6.56 -3.53 -8.08
N SER A 66 -6.40 -4.31 -9.15
CA SER A 66 -7.46 -5.14 -9.73
C SER A 66 -6.93 -6.58 -9.93
N ASP A 67 -7.83 -7.56 -10.03
CA ASP A 67 -7.51 -8.98 -10.27
C ASP A 67 -6.80 -9.71 -9.11
N TYR A 68 -7.38 -9.66 -7.90
CA TYR A 68 -6.90 -10.45 -6.77
C TYR A 68 -7.19 -11.96 -6.98
N LYS A 69 -6.21 -12.70 -7.53
CA LYS A 69 -6.32 -14.13 -7.78
C LYS A 69 -5.83 -14.95 -6.58
N LYS A 70 -6.66 -15.86 -6.07
CA LYS A 70 -6.25 -16.83 -5.03
C LYS A 70 -5.08 -17.66 -5.57
N PHE A 71 -3.93 -17.58 -4.92
CA PHE A 71 -2.77 -18.40 -5.24
C PHE A 71 -3.08 -19.86 -4.93
N ARG A 72 -3.24 -20.71 -5.95
CA ARG A 72 -3.25 -22.17 -5.78
C ARG A 72 -1.82 -22.67 -5.96
N ALA A 73 -1.14 -22.98 -4.85
CA ALA A 73 0.05 -23.81 -4.90
C ALA A 73 -0.37 -25.25 -5.19
N GLY A 74 -0.09 -25.75 -6.39
CA GLY A 74 -0.24 -27.17 -6.70
C GLY A 74 0.96 -27.93 -6.15
N THR A 75 0.81 -28.63 -5.03
CA THR A 75 1.84 -29.57 -4.57
C THR A 75 1.79 -30.81 -5.46
N ARG A 76 2.76 -30.95 -6.38
CA ARG A 76 2.99 -32.22 -7.07
C ARG A 76 3.80 -33.13 -6.15
N ILE A 77 3.11 -34.03 -5.44
CA ILE A 77 3.79 -35.15 -4.77
C ILE A 77 4.41 -36.02 -5.86
N VAL A 78 5.74 -36.01 -5.98
CA VAL A 78 6.46 -36.95 -6.83
C VAL A 78 6.58 -38.28 -6.07
N PRO A 79 6.08 -39.41 -6.62
CA PRO A 79 6.34 -40.72 -6.05
C PRO A 79 7.81 -41.04 -6.31
N GLY A 80 8.64 -40.94 -5.27
CA GLY A 80 10.10 -41.10 -5.38
C GLY A 80 10.92 -40.38 -4.31
N ALA A 81 10.31 -39.59 -3.42
CA ALA A 81 10.95 -39.27 -2.14
C ALA A 81 10.91 -40.53 -1.26
N GLU A 82 11.70 -41.53 -1.63
CA GLU A 82 12.08 -42.62 -0.76
C GLU A 82 12.68 -41.98 0.49
N ALA A 83 11.92 -42.06 1.58
CA ALA A 83 12.46 -41.75 2.89
C ALA A 83 13.64 -42.71 3.09
N VAL A 84 14.86 -42.20 2.93
CA VAL A 84 16.09 -42.92 3.23
C VAL A 84 15.92 -43.51 4.62
N SER A 85 15.86 -44.83 4.66
CA SER A 85 15.72 -45.62 5.86
C SER A 85 16.86 -45.26 6.83
N ALA A 86 16.51 -44.76 8.00
CA ALA A 86 17.46 -44.65 9.10
C ALA A 86 17.74 -46.08 9.62
N PRO A 87 19.02 -46.48 9.82
CA PRO A 87 19.34 -47.78 10.37
C PRO A 87 18.79 -47.88 11.79
N GLN A 88 18.02 -48.93 12.06
CA GLN A 88 17.52 -49.25 13.41
C GLN A 88 18.59 -50.06 14.17
N PRO A 89 18.68 -49.89 15.51
CA PRO A 89 19.84 -50.27 16.33
C PRO A 89 20.12 -51.77 16.43
#